data_AF-A0A847Z8G1-F1
#
_entry.id   AF-A0A847Z8G1-F1
#
_cell.length_a   1.000
_cell.length_b   1.000
_cell.length_c   1.000
_cell.angle_alpha   90.00
_cell.angle_beta   90.00
_cell.angle_gamma   90.00
#
_symmetry.space_group_name_H-M   'P 1'
#
loop_
_entity.id
_entity.type
_entity.pdbx_description
1 polymer ?
#
loop_
_entity_poly.entity_id
_entity_poly.type
_entity_poly.pdbx_seq_one_letter_code
_entity_poly.pdbx_strand_id
1 'polypeptide(L)'
;MKKKLKIISIIIIILVVLYSIYILILNSLLSPLLADEYLTREEIINVVTQNTQLLIESKNEIKNIENTQFYLNAEKNIEISYLSVTISPFYNKVIVNPIDNNNLTQKNPYLILKSNVLYKIFKIKGIQEIERYYSKSGRLCIIFDCGNESFMSSGGYYGFYFTEDNKPIGWEGTDVNFEQDGDQWIYKDMENYGAKYITERIIDNWFYFEMH
;
A
#
# COMPACT_ATOMS: atom_id res chain seq x y z
N MET A 1 17.01 53.24 -32.05
CA MET A 1 16.24 52.60 -30.94
C MET A 1 15.48 51.33 -31.34
N LYS A 2 14.64 51.33 -32.39
CA LYS A 2 13.78 50.18 -32.77
C LYS A 2 14.51 48.83 -32.96
N LYS A 3 15.74 48.83 -33.50
CA LYS A 3 16.54 47.61 -33.72
C LYS A 3 17.03 46.98 -32.41
N LYS A 4 17.39 47.79 -31.41
CA LYS A 4 17.78 47.32 -30.07
C LYS A 4 16.60 46.72 -29.31
N LEU A 5 15.41 47.33 -29.40
CA LEU A 5 14.19 46.74 -28.80
C LEU A 5 13.85 45.37 -29.38
N LYS A 6 13.94 45.19 -30.71
CA LYS A 6 13.69 43.88 -31.34
C LYS A 6 14.63 42.79 -30.85
N ILE A 7 15.92 43.12 -30.67
CA ILE A 7 16.92 42.16 -30.19
C ILE A 7 16.62 41.76 -28.73
N ILE A 8 16.25 42.72 -27.88
CA ILE A 8 15.89 42.45 -26.48
C ILE A 8 14.65 41.54 -26.41
N SER A 9 13.62 41.81 -27.21
CA SER A 9 12.41 40.96 -27.25
C SER A 9 12.70 39.53 -27.68
N ILE A 10 13.59 39.32 -28.66
CA ILE A 10 13.99 37.98 -29.11
C ILE A 10 14.72 37.23 -27.98
N ILE A 11 15.62 37.91 -27.26
CA ILE A 11 16.35 37.31 -26.13
C ILE A 11 15.39 36.89 -25.01
N ILE A 12 14.40 37.73 -24.67
CA ILE A 12 13.40 37.40 -23.64
C ILE A 12 12.57 36.18 -24.06
N ILE A 13 12.13 36.09 -25.32
CA ILE A 13 11.37 34.94 -25.81
C ILE A 13 12.20 33.66 -25.72
N ILE A 14 13.47 33.71 -26.11
CA ILE A 14 14.37 32.56 -26.01
C ILE A 14 14.53 32.11 -24.55
N LEU A 15 14.70 33.05 -23.62
CA LEU A 15 14.82 32.75 -22.20
C LEU A 15 13.55 32.12 -21.62
N VAL A 16 12.37 32.60 -22.02
CA VAL A 16 11.08 32.02 -21.59
C VAL A 16 10.91 30.60 -22.13
N VAL A 17 11.27 30.37 -23.40
CA VAL A 17 11.22 29.02 -24.00
C VAL A 17 12.20 28.07 -23.30
N LEU A 18 13.44 28.50 -23.07
CA LEU A 18 14.44 27.69 -22.36
C LEU A 18 14.03 27.38 -20.93
N TYR A 19 13.46 28.35 -20.21
CA TYR A 19 12.94 28.13 -18.87
C TYR A 19 11.75 27.15 -18.88
N SER A 20 10.86 27.25 -19.87
CA SER A 20 9.72 26.34 -20.00
C SER A 20 10.17 24.90 -20.28
N ILE A 21 11.18 24.74 -21.15
CA ILE A 21 11.82 23.44 -21.42
C ILE A 21 12.50 22.90 -20.15
N TYR A 22 13.20 23.74 -19.40
CA TYR A 22 13.82 23.37 -18.13
C TYR A 22 12.79 22.86 -17.13
N ILE A 23 11.66 23.55 -16.96
CA ILE A 23 10.57 23.11 -16.09
C ILE A 23 9.98 21.78 -16.56
N LEU A 24 9.79 21.60 -17.88
CA LEU A 24 9.31 20.33 -18.46
C LEU A 24 10.27 19.17 -18.17
N ILE A 25 11.57 19.37 -18.36
CA ILE A 25 12.60 18.37 -18.09
C ILE A 25 12.70 18.08 -16.59
N LEU A 26 12.64 19.11 -15.75
CA LEU A 26 12.67 18.97 -14.30
C LEU A 26 11.46 18.19 -13.80
N ASN A 27 10.26 18.48 -14.33
CA ASN A 27 9.05 17.73 -14.01
C ASN A 27 9.10 16.28 -14.52
N SER A 28 9.63 16.02 -15.72
CA SER A 28 9.74 14.66 -16.24
C SER A 28 10.80 13.82 -15.51
N LEU A 29 11.85 14.44 -14.98
CA LEU A 29 12.89 13.78 -14.18
C LEU A 29 12.49 13.58 -12.72
N LEU A 30 11.69 14.48 -12.14
CA LEU A 30 11.22 14.38 -10.75
C LEU A 30 9.94 13.54 -10.61
N SER A 31 9.11 13.44 -11.66
CA SER A 31 7.86 12.66 -11.60
C SER A 31 8.05 11.18 -11.24
N PRO A 32 9.09 10.46 -11.74
CA PRO A 32 9.36 9.09 -11.31
C PRO A 32 9.90 8.99 -9.89
N LEU A 33 10.49 10.08 -9.37
CA LEU A 33 11.05 10.13 -8.02
C LEU A 33 9.99 10.39 -6.94
N LEU A 34 8.81 10.85 -7.35
CA LEU A 34 7.68 11.24 -6.50
C LEU A 34 6.43 10.37 -6.72
N ALA A 35 6.45 9.46 -7.69
CA ALA A 35 5.38 8.50 -7.86
C ALA A 35 5.54 7.42 -6.78
N ASP A 36 4.60 7.36 -5.83
CA ASP A 36 4.44 6.16 -5.02
C ASP A 36 4.20 4.99 -5.98
N GLU A 37 5.18 4.09 -6.06
CA GLU A 37 5.13 2.93 -6.94
C GLU A 37 4.05 1.99 -6.41
N TYR A 38 2.86 2.04 -7.02
CA TYR A 38 1.80 1.07 -6.80
C TYR A 38 1.93 -0.09 -7.79
N LEU A 39 1.51 -1.29 -7.39
CA LEU A 39 1.48 -2.43 -8.29
C LEU A 39 0.20 -2.44 -9.11
N THR A 40 0.32 -2.78 -10.40
CA THR A 40 -0.83 -3.11 -11.24
C THR A 40 -1.50 -4.40 -10.78
N ARG A 41 -2.76 -4.61 -11.18
CA ARG A 41 -3.51 -5.86 -10.96
C ARG A 41 -2.72 -7.12 -11.37
N GLU A 42 -2.10 -7.10 -12.54
CA GLU A 42 -1.32 -8.26 -13.04
C GLU A 42 -0.07 -8.51 -12.19
N GLU A 43 0.61 -7.44 -11.75
CA GLU A 43 1.75 -7.56 -10.83
C GLU A 43 1.33 -8.11 -9.46
N ILE A 44 0.18 -7.69 -8.93
CA ILE A 44 -0.37 -8.21 -7.68
C ILE A 44 -0.71 -9.70 -7.80
N ILE A 45 -1.40 -10.11 -8.87
CA ILE A 45 -1.69 -11.52 -9.14
C ILE A 45 -0.40 -12.35 -9.21
N ASN A 46 0.63 -11.83 -9.89
CA ASN A 46 1.93 -12.48 -9.97
C ASN A 46 2.62 -12.58 -8.61
N VAL A 47 2.58 -11.52 -7.80
CA VAL A 47 3.10 -11.51 -6.42
C VAL A 47 2.46 -12.63 -5.60
N VAL A 48 1.13 -12.75 -5.62
CA VAL A 48 0.41 -13.77 -4.84
C VAL A 48 0.75 -15.19 -5.33
N THR A 49 0.77 -15.38 -6.64
CA THR A 49 1.01 -16.71 -7.25
C THR A 49 2.44 -17.18 -7.05
N GLN A 50 3.43 -16.28 -7.12
CA GLN A 50 4.85 -16.64 -6.96
C GLN A 50 5.26 -16.82 -5.50
N ASN A 51 4.51 -16.24 -4.55
CA ASN A 51 4.86 -16.23 -3.12
C ASN A 51 3.86 -17.00 -2.24
N THR A 52 3.02 -17.86 -2.82
CA THR A 52 1.91 -18.54 -2.12
C THR A 52 2.34 -19.23 -0.83
N GLN A 53 3.45 -19.96 -0.82
CA GLN A 53 3.94 -20.65 0.38
C GLN A 53 4.31 -19.67 1.49
N LEU A 54 5.02 -18.59 1.14
CA LEU A 54 5.42 -17.56 2.10
C LEU A 54 4.21 -16.80 2.66
N LEU A 55 3.19 -16.58 1.83
CA LEU A 55 1.93 -15.95 2.22
C LEU A 55 1.09 -16.84 3.17
N ILE A 56 1.10 -18.16 2.97
CA ILE A 56 0.47 -19.11 3.90
C ILE A 56 1.16 -19.06 5.26
N GLU A 57 2.50 -19.04 5.27
CA GLU A 57 3.28 -18.90 6.50
C GLU A 57 3.01 -17.57 7.21
N SER A 58 2.98 -16.46 6.47
CA SER A 58 2.79 -15.12 7.04
C SER A 58 1.42 -14.97 7.68
N LYS A 59 0.36 -15.45 7.02
CA LYS A 59 -1.00 -15.51 7.58
C LYS A 59 -1.02 -16.24 8.93
N ASN A 60 -0.37 -17.39 9.04
CA ASN A 60 -0.38 -18.18 10.28
C ASN A 60 0.33 -17.44 11.41
N GLU A 61 1.44 -16.76 11.14
CA GLU A 61 2.09 -15.90 12.12
C GLU A 61 1.19 -14.73 12.53
N ILE A 62 0.61 -14.01 11.56
CA ILE A 62 -0.29 -12.87 11.76
C ILE A 62 -1.52 -13.24 12.59
N LYS A 63 -2.12 -14.41 12.33
CA LYS A 63 -3.29 -14.90 13.06
C LYS A 63 -3.00 -15.11 14.55
N ASN A 64 -1.77 -15.50 14.89
CA ASN A 64 -1.36 -15.85 16.25
C ASN A 64 -0.82 -14.66 17.08
N ILE A 65 -0.70 -13.47 16.49
CA ILE A 65 -0.30 -12.27 17.23
C ILE A 65 -1.43 -11.87 18.19
N GLU A 66 -1.12 -11.85 19.49
CA GLU A 66 -2.03 -11.40 20.55
C GLU A 66 -2.46 -9.94 20.32
N ASN A 67 -3.72 -9.61 20.68
CA ASN A 67 -4.55 -8.44 20.31
C ASN A 67 -5.39 -8.65 19.06
N THR A 68 -6.38 -7.78 18.79
CA THR A 68 -7.45 -8.02 17.80
C THR A 68 -7.20 -7.36 16.44
N GLN A 69 -6.57 -6.18 16.36
CA GLN A 69 -6.31 -5.45 15.10
C GLN A 69 -4.93 -4.81 15.11
N PHE A 70 -4.24 -4.81 13.96
CA PHE A 70 -2.89 -4.25 13.84
C PHE A 70 -2.49 -3.89 12.40
N TYR A 71 -1.46 -3.05 12.27
CA TYR A 71 -0.89 -2.48 11.04
C TYR A 71 0.64 -2.71 11.02
N LEU A 72 1.26 -3.01 9.88
CA LEU A 72 2.71 -3.22 9.74
C LEU A 72 3.20 -2.42 8.52
N ASN A 73 4.21 -1.56 8.66
CA ASN A 73 4.82 -0.81 7.54
C ASN A 73 6.35 -0.96 7.61
N ALA A 74 7.02 -1.05 6.46
CA ALA A 74 8.48 -1.11 6.39
C ALA A 74 9.01 -0.01 5.46
N GLU A 75 9.92 0.83 5.96
CA GLU A 75 10.60 1.83 5.11
C GLU A 75 11.44 1.15 4.02
N LYS A 76 11.23 1.55 2.75
CA LYS A 76 11.74 0.87 1.53
C LYS A 76 13.27 0.83 1.35
N ASN A 77 14.10 1.37 2.25
CA ASN A 77 15.54 1.60 1.98
C ASN A 77 16.53 1.24 3.12
N ILE A 78 16.13 0.44 4.13
CA ILE A 78 17.03 0.06 5.24
C ILE A 78 17.30 -1.46 5.17
N GLU A 79 18.55 -1.89 5.39
CA GLU A 79 18.87 -3.30 5.65
C GLU A 79 18.28 -3.70 7.01
N ILE A 80 17.04 -4.18 7.00
CA ILE A 80 16.32 -4.52 8.22
C ILE A 80 16.79 -5.90 8.71
N SER A 81 17.21 -6.00 9.96
CA SER A 81 17.44 -7.30 10.64
C SER A 81 16.25 -7.73 11.50
N TYR A 82 15.38 -6.79 11.88
CA TYR A 82 14.27 -6.98 12.83
C TYR A 82 13.09 -6.04 12.53
N LEU A 83 11.86 -6.53 12.72
CA LEU A 83 10.62 -5.72 12.67
C LEU A 83 10.17 -5.40 14.11
N SER A 84 9.98 -4.12 14.46
CA SER A 84 9.48 -3.70 15.78
C SER A 84 8.00 -3.37 15.76
N VAL A 85 7.13 -4.27 16.22
CA VAL A 85 5.66 -4.15 16.23
C VAL A 85 5.15 -3.25 17.37
N THR A 86 4.92 -1.96 17.11
CA THR A 86 4.53 -0.97 18.13
C THR A 86 3.03 -0.94 18.39
N ILE A 87 2.51 -1.66 19.38
CA ILE A 87 1.08 -1.59 19.76
C ILE A 87 0.80 -0.25 20.47
N SER A 88 0.00 0.62 19.84
CA SER A 88 -0.51 1.84 20.47
C SER A 88 -1.88 1.58 21.11
N PRO A 89 -1.99 1.58 22.45
CA PRO A 89 -3.23 1.29 23.15
C PRO A 89 -4.32 2.36 22.94
N PHE A 90 -3.98 3.51 22.35
CA PHE A 90 -4.92 4.60 22.06
C PHE A 90 -5.56 4.52 20.68
N TYR A 91 -4.96 3.77 19.74
CA TYR A 91 -5.38 3.78 18.34
C TYR A 91 -5.58 2.38 17.73
N ASN A 92 -5.39 1.28 18.49
CA ASN A 92 -5.31 -0.08 17.94
C ASN A 92 -4.34 -0.20 16.74
N LYS A 93 -3.31 0.64 16.72
CA LYS A 93 -2.29 0.65 15.65
C LYS A 93 -1.11 -0.19 16.09
N VAL A 94 -0.60 -1.00 15.19
CA VAL A 94 0.78 -1.48 15.28
C VAL A 94 1.62 -0.64 14.34
N ILE A 95 2.84 -0.26 14.73
CA ILE A 95 3.78 0.42 13.83
C ILE A 95 5.03 -0.43 13.80
N VAL A 96 5.36 -0.99 12.64
CA VAL A 96 6.62 -1.71 12.47
C VAL A 96 7.74 -0.72 12.19
N ASN A 97 8.69 -0.62 13.11
CA ASN A 97 9.90 0.16 12.87
C ASN A 97 11.10 -0.77 12.62
N PRO A 98 11.97 -0.48 11.65
CA PRO A 98 13.25 -1.16 11.53
C PRO A 98 14.12 -0.84 12.76
N ILE A 99 14.65 -1.87 13.44
CA ILE A 99 15.62 -1.68 14.53
C ILE A 99 17.02 -2.06 14.01
N ASP A 100 17.95 -1.11 14.08
CA ASP A 100 19.39 -1.39 14.12
C ASP A 100 19.81 -1.75 15.57
N ASN A 101 20.56 -2.84 15.73
CA ASN A 101 20.95 -3.42 17.02
C ASN A 101 21.60 -2.43 18.00
N ASN A 102 22.14 -1.32 17.50
CA ASN A 102 22.91 -0.36 18.29
C ASN A 102 22.07 0.66 19.09
N ASN A 103 20.74 0.73 18.88
CA ASN A 103 19.87 1.77 19.47
C ASN A 103 18.79 1.24 20.45
N LEU A 104 18.98 0.07 21.05
CA LEU A 104 18.02 -0.55 21.98
C LEU A 104 17.90 0.14 23.37
N THR A 105 18.43 1.35 23.57
CA THR A 105 18.48 2.03 24.88
C THR A 105 17.25 2.84 25.24
N GLN A 106 16.25 2.97 24.35
CA GLN A 106 15.02 3.65 24.71
C GLN A 106 14.05 2.66 25.36
N LYS A 107 13.77 2.91 26.65
CA LYS A 107 12.84 2.19 27.52
C LYS A 107 11.43 2.27 26.91
N ASN A 108 11.17 1.38 25.96
CA ASN A 108 10.03 1.45 25.07
C ASN A 108 8.92 0.52 25.57
N PRO A 109 7.67 0.99 25.71
CA PRO A 109 6.54 0.18 26.18
C PRO A 109 6.01 -0.80 25.10
N TYR A 110 6.87 -1.29 24.22
CA TYR A 110 6.49 -1.92 22.94
C TYR A 110 6.82 -3.41 22.89
N LEU A 111 6.03 -4.16 22.10
CA LEU A 111 6.25 -5.57 21.79
C LEU A 111 7.22 -5.69 20.60
N ILE A 112 8.29 -6.47 20.73
CA ILE A 112 9.20 -6.75 19.62
C ILE A 112 8.86 -8.13 19.06
N LEU A 113 8.39 -8.19 17.81
CA LEU A 113 8.10 -9.45 17.13
C LEU A 113 9.27 -9.84 16.23
N LYS A 114 9.94 -10.93 16.56
CA LYS A 114 10.98 -11.50 15.69
C LYS A 114 10.32 -12.48 14.72
N SER A 115 10.17 -12.05 13.46
CA SER A 115 9.65 -12.90 12.39
C SER A 115 10.53 -12.82 11.14
N ASN A 116 11.03 -13.97 10.71
CA ASN A 116 11.73 -14.12 9.43
C ASN A 116 10.75 -14.18 8.25
N VAL A 117 9.52 -14.64 8.47
CA VAL A 117 8.51 -14.76 7.43
C VAL A 117 8.02 -13.37 7.02
N LEU A 118 7.58 -12.55 7.97
CA LEU A 118 7.14 -11.17 7.70
C LEU A 118 8.27 -10.32 7.13
N TYR A 119 9.51 -10.55 7.55
CA TYR A 119 10.67 -9.92 6.94
C TYR A 119 10.79 -10.22 5.44
N LYS A 120 10.65 -11.48 5.05
CA LYS A 120 10.67 -11.86 3.63
C LYS A 120 9.49 -11.29 2.85
N ILE A 121 8.32 -11.18 3.47
CA ILE A 121 7.15 -10.55 2.86
C ILE A 121 7.44 -9.08 2.51
N PHE A 122 7.97 -8.29 3.45
CA PHE A 122 8.30 -6.88 3.18
C PHE A 122 9.43 -6.68 2.16
N LYS A 123 10.18 -7.73 1.81
CA LYS A 123 11.14 -7.72 0.71
C LYS A 123 10.51 -7.95 -0.66
N ILE A 124 9.25 -8.38 -0.72
CA ILE A 124 8.51 -8.49 -1.97
C ILE A 124 8.25 -7.07 -2.47
N LYS A 125 8.69 -6.80 -3.70
CA LYS A 125 8.50 -5.49 -4.33
C LYS A 125 7.01 -5.12 -4.32
N GLY A 126 6.72 -3.90 -3.89
CA GLY A 126 5.38 -3.31 -3.93
C GLY A 126 4.56 -3.48 -2.68
N ILE A 127 4.82 -4.47 -1.82
CA ILE A 127 4.13 -4.58 -0.53
C ILE A 127 4.62 -3.46 0.39
N GLN A 128 3.71 -2.56 0.76
CA GLN A 128 4.00 -1.40 1.60
C GLN A 128 3.56 -1.65 3.04
N GLU A 129 2.45 -2.37 3.17
CA GLU A 129 1.75 -2.49 4.44
C GLU A 129 1.06 -3.84 4.59
N ILE A 130 0.88 -4.28 5.84
CA ILE A 130 0.06 -5.46 6.18
C ILE A 130 -0.84 -5.12 7.34
N GLU A 131 -2.13 -5.37 7.19
CA GLU A 131 -3.15 -5.06 8.19
C GLU A 131 -3.97 -6.30 8.53
N ARG A 132 -4.43 -6.41 9.78
CA ARG A 132 -5.33 -7.49 10.22
C ARG A 132 -6.60 -6.95 10.82
N TYR A 133 -7.72 -7.45 10.31
CA TYR A 133 -9.07 -7.10 10.74
C TYR A 133 -9.88 -8.34 11.11
N TYR A 134 -10.84 -8.15 12.01
CA TYR A 134 -11.96 -9.06 12.20
C TYR A 134 -13.24 -8.30 11.89
N SER A 135 -14.08 -8.88 11.05
CA SER A 135 -15.38 -8.31 10.73
C SER A 135 -16.33 -8.36 11.93
N LYS A 136 -17.48 -7.69 11.83
CA LYS A 136 -18.54 -7.78 12.85
C LYS A 136 -19.06 -9.21 13.02
N SER A 137 -19.06 -10.00 11.94
CA SER A 137 -19.37 -11.42 11.97
C SER A 137 -18.21 -12.32 12.42
N GLY A 138 -17.05 -11.75 12.78
CA GLY A 138 -15.89 -12.47 13.30
C GLY A 138 -14.99 -13.07 12.22
N ARG A 139 -15.14 -12.68 10.94
CA ARG A 139 -14.33 -13.19 9.83
C ARG A 139 -12.96 -12.54 9.86
N LEU A 140 -11.90 -13.35 9.84
CA LEU A 140 -10.52 -12.85 9.72
C LEU A 140 -10.25 -12.33 8.31
N CYS A 141 -9.73 -11.10 8.23
CA CYS A 141 -9.19 -10.49 7.03
C CYS A 141 -7.73 -10.04 7.28
N ILE A 142 -6.82 -10.32 6.34
CA ILE A 142 -5.45 -9.80 6.36
C ILE A 142 -5.19 -9.11 5.03
N ILE A 143 -4.96 -7.81 5.06
CA ILE A 143 -4.75 -6.97 3.87
C ILE A 143 -3.25 -6.76 3.67
N PHE A 144 -2.80 -6.75 2.43
CA PHE A 144 -1.45 -6.41 1.99
C PHE A 144 -1.57 -5.24 1.00
N ASP A 145 -1.28 -4.02 1.47
CA ASP A 145 -1.35 -2.80 0.66
C ASP A 145 -0.18 -2.77 -0.32
N CYS A 146 -0.49 -2.51 -1.60
CA CYS A 146 0.47 -2.47 -2.69
C CYS A 146 0.60 -1.07 -3.32
N GLY A 147 0.16 -0.02 -2.62
CA GLY A 147 0.27 1.39 -3.00
C GLY A 147 -1.05 2.04 -3.38
N ASN A 148 -0.98 3.35 -3.62
CA ASN A 148 -2.10 4.18 -4.03
C ASN A 148 -1.79 5.00 -5.30
N GLU A 149 -2.82 5.32 -6.07
CA GLU A 149 -2.73 6.27 -7.19
C GLU A 149 -2.88 7.70 -6.67
N SER A 150 -1.81 8.31 -6.19
CA SER A 150 -1.82 9.70 -5.71
C SER A 150 -1.53 10.71 -6.82
N PHE A 151 -2.41 10.84 -7.82
CA PHE A 151 -2.36 11.99 -8.75
C PHE A 151 -3.77 12.54 -9.06
N MET A 152 -4.08 13.70 -8.48
CA MET A 152 -5.30 14.49 -8.67
C MET A 152 -6.63 13.85 -8.20
N SER A 153 -6.94 14.09 -6.92
CA SER A 153 -8.29 14.18 -6.31
C SER A 153 -9.22 12.95 -6.20
N SER A 154 -8.86 11.79 -6.72
CA SER A 154 -9.55 10.52 -6.42
C SER A 154 -8.53 9.39 -6.42
N GLY A 155 -7.82 9.22 -5.29
CA GLY A 155 -6.76 8.24 -5.20
C GLY A 155 -7.31 6.83 -5.04
N GLY A 156 -6.87 5.92 -5.92
CA GLY A 156 -7.21 4.51 -5.82
C GLY A 156 -6.30 3.78 -4.82
N TYR A 157 -6.82 2.79 -4.11
CA TYR A 157 -6.04 1.88 -3.25
C TYR A 157 -6.01 0.50 -3.87
N TYR A 158 -4.84 -0.15 -3.88
CA TYR A 158 -4.64 -1.42 -4.56
C TYR A 158 -3.90 -2.41 -3.67
N GLY A 159 -4.27 -3.68 -3.76
CA GLY A 159 -3.55 -4.72 -3.07
C GLY A 159 -4.24 -6.07 -3.14
N PHE A 160 -3.94 -6.90 -2.16
CA PHE A 160 -4.57 -8.21 -2.02
C PHE A 160 -4.83 -8.52 -0.55
N TYR A 161 -5.73 -9.46 -0.29
CA TYR A 161 -6.08 -9.86 1.07
C TYR A 161 -6.38 -11.35 1.17
N PHE A 162 -6.28 -11.84 2.40
CA PHE A 162 -6.65 -13.20 2.79
C PHE A 162 -7.97 -13.20 3.59
N THR A 163 -8.88 -14.13 3.30
CA THR A 163 -10.02 -14.48 4.17
C THR A 163 -10.10 -15.98 4.43
N GLU A 164 -10.44 -16.40 5.65
CA GLU A 164 -10.40 -17.83 6.00
C GLU A 164 -11.56 -18.66 5.43
N ASP A 165 -12.69 -18.02 5.17
CA ASP A 165 -13.90 -18.68 4.67
C ASP A 165 -13.99 -18.72 3.14
N ASN A 166 -12.92 -18.29 2.45
CA ASN A 166 -12.79 -18.30 1.00
C ASN A 166 -13.91 -17.50 0.30
N LYS A 167 -14.35 -16.40 0.92
CA LYS A 167 -15.37 -15.47 0.42
C LYS A 167 -14.84 -14.04 0.42
N PRO A 168 -15.31 -13.19 -0.51
CA PRO A 168 -14.91 -11.79 -0.53
C PRO A 168 -15.32 -11.08 0.77
N ILE A 169 -14.59 -10.02 1.10
CA ILE A 169 -14.90 -9.12 2.22
C ILE A 169 -14.64 -7.69 1.80
N GLY A 170 -15.36 -6.74 2.39
CA GLY A 170 -15.17 -5.32 2.10
C GLY A 170 -13.87 -4.79 2.71
N TRP A 171 -13.53 -3.56 2.33
CA TRP A 171 -12.39 -2.82 2.86
C TRP A 171 -12.34 -2.88 4.40
N GLU A 172 -11.12 -2.98 4.96
CA GLU A 172 -10.86 -3.13 6.40
C GLU A 172 -11.63 -4.28 7.07
N GLY A 173 -11.95 -5.33 6.31
CA GLY A 173 -12.70 -6.48 6.81
C GLY A 173 -14.18 -6.20 7.07
N THR A 174 -14.78 -5.24 6.37
CA THR A 174 -16.20 -4.90 6.54
C THR A 174 -17.12 -5.95 5.91
N ASP A 175 -18.16 -6.36 6.64
CA ASP A 175 -19.22 -7.20 6.10
C ASP A 175 -20.12 -6.37 5.17
N VAL A 176 -20.03 -6.62 3.86
CA VAL A 176 -20.81 -5.93 2.82
C VAL A 176 -21.54 -6.91 1.92
N ASN A 177 -22.59 -6.43 1.26
CA ASN A 177 -23.32 -7.19 0.25
C ASN A 177 -22.75 -6.86 -1.13
N PHE A 178 -21.96 -7.78 -1.67
CA PHE A 178 -21.40 -7.66 -3.01
C PHE A 178 -22.41 -7.98 -4.10
N GLU A 179 -22.35 -7.24 -5.19
CA GLU A 179 -22.92 -7.61 -6.49
C GLU A 179 -21.86 -8.38 -7.28
N GLN A 180 -22.20 -9.56 -7.78
CA GLN A 180 -21.28 -10.34 -8.61
C GLN A 180 -21.38 -9.89 -10.08
N ASP A 181 -20.24 -9.59 -10.68
CA ASP A 181 -20.09 -9.20 -12.09
C ASP A 181 -18.96 -10.03 -12.73
N GLY A 182 -19.34 -11.10 -13.42
CA GLY A 182 -18.39 -12.10 -13.92
C GLY A 182 -17.59 -12.76 -12.79
N ASP A 183 -16.26 -12.63 -12.87
CA ASP A 183 -15.31 -13.15 -11.88
C ASP A 183 -15.02 -12.16 -10.74
N GLN A 184 -15.65 -10.98 -10.78
CA GLN A 184 -15.46 -9.91 -9.81
C GLN A 184 -16.68 -9.75 -8.90
N TRP A 185 -16.43 -9.20 -7.72
CA TRP A 185 -17.42 -8.75 -6.76
C TRP A 185 -17.26 -7.24 -6.59
N ILE A 186 -18.37 -6.52 -6.75
CA ILE A 186 -18.42 -5.06 -6.72
C ILE A 186 -19.30 -4.63 -5.55
N TYR A 187 -18.78 -3.71 -4.75
CA TYR A 187 -19.54 -3.00 -3.72
C TYR A 187 -19.44 -1.50 -3.99
N LYS A 188 -20.57 -0.80 -3.92
CA LYS A 188 -20.65 0.65 -4.03
C LYS A 188 -21.07 1.20 -2.68
N ASP A 189 -20.18 1.95 -2.06
CA ASP A 189 -20.49 2.64 -0.82
C ASP A 189 -21.28 3.91 -1.14
N MET A 190 -22.60 3.82 -0.96
CA MET A 190 -23.51 4.93 -1.19
C MET A 190 -23.44 5.99 -0.08
N GLU A 191 -22.83 5.68 1.06
CA GLU A 191 -22.67 6.60 2.20
C GLU A 191 -21.37 7.42 2.08
N ASN A 192 -20.31 6.83 1.51
CA ASN A 192 -19.01 7.49 1.29
C ASN A 192 -18.82 7.94 -0.16
N TYR A 193 -19.56 8.98 -0.58
CA TYR A 193 -19.38 9.66 -1.87
C TYR A 193 -19.46 8.77 -3.13
N GLY A 194 -20.01 7.55 -3.02
CA GLY A 194 -20.09 6.61 -4.14
C GLY A 194 -18.80 5.83 -4.39
N ALA A 195 -17.92 5.69 -3.37
CA ALA A 195 -16.70 4.91 -3.48
C ALA A 195 -17.00 3.50 -4.00
N LYS A 196 -16.18 3.02 -4.93
CA LYS A 196 -16.36 1.73 -5.58
C LYS A 196 -15.24 0.80 -5.13
N TYR A 197 -15.62 -0.31 -4.50
CA TYR A 197 -14.72 -1.37 -4.12
C TYR A 197 -14.93 -2.57 -5.05
N ILE A 198 -13.87 -3.03 -5.67
CA ILE A 198 -13.86 -4.20 -6.56
C ILE A 198 -12.91 -5.21 -5.98
N THR A 199 -13.34 -6.47 -5.92
CA THR A 199 -12.50 -7.57 -5.48
C THR A 199 -12.72 -8.78 -6.37
N GLU A 200 -11.69 -9.59 -6.53
CA GLU A 200 -11.73 -10.82 -7.32
C GLU A 200 -10.83 -11.86 -6.66
N ARG A 201 -11.07 -13.12 -6.99
CA ARG A 201 -10.28 -14.21 -6.46
C ARG A 201 -9.03 -14.41 -7.31
N ILE A 202 -7.88 -14.54 -6.65
CA ILE A 202 -6.62 -14.88 -7.30
C ILE A 202 -6.40 -16.40 -7.21
N ILE A 203 -6.38 -16.91 -5.98
CA ILE A 203 -6.32 -18.34 -5.63
C ILE A 203 -7.21 -18.57 -4.39
N ASP A 204 -7.32 -19.82 -3.94
CA ASP A 204 -8.11 -20.11 -2.73
C ASP A 204 -7.68 -19.23 -1.56
N ASN A 205 -8.69 -18.60 -0.94
CA ASN A 205 -8.60 -17.68 0.18
C ASN A 205 -7.88 -16.36 -0.06
N TRP A 206 -7.34 -16.11 -1.25
CA TRP A 206 -6.59 -14.89 -1.59
C TRP A 206 -7.29 -14.12 -2.70
N PHE A 207 -7.51 -12.84 -2.44
CA PHE A 207 -8.30 -11.96 -3.28
C PHE A 207 -7.52 -10.70 -3.61
N TYR A 208 -7.65 -10.21 -4.84
CA TYR A 208 -7.24 -8.86 -5.20
C TYR A 208 -8.29 -7.86 -4.73
N PHE A 209 -7.89 -6.62 -4.48
CA PHE A 209 -8.81 -5.50 -4.34
C PHE A 209 -8.32 -4.24 -5.03
N GLU A 210 -9.27 -3.44 -5.47
CA GLU A 210 -9.10 -2.03 -5.79
C GLU A 210 -10.26 -1.21 -5.21
N MET A 211 -9.94 -0.01 -4.75
CA MET A 211 -10.92 0.95 -4.24
C MET A 211 -10.71 2.29 -4.93
N HIS A 212 -11.79 2.91 -5.42
CA HIS A 212 -11.80 4.23 -6.07
C HIS A 212 -12.84 5.17 -5.47
#